data_AF-A0A0G3W9K8-F1
#
_entry.id   AF-A0A0G3W9K8-F1
#
_cell.length_a   1.000
_cell.length_b   1.000
_cell.length_c   1.000
_cell.angle_alpha   90.00
_cell.angle_beta   90.00
_cell.angle_gamma   90.00
#
_symmetry.space_group_name_H-M   'P 1'
#
loop_
_entity.id
_entity.type
_entity.pdbx_description
1 polymer ?
#
loop_
_entity_poly.entity_id
_entity_poly.type
_entity_poly.pdbx_seq_one_letter_code
_entity_poly.pdbx_strand_id
1 'polypeptide(L)' 'MYGFILNMWIMRRIDQVKVLSYVPTFISQEEANMIIATPQI' A
#
# COMPACT_ATOMS: atom_id res chain seq x y z
N MET A 1 2.92 7.60 6.80
CA MET A 1 3.42 6.81 5.66
C MET A 1 2.29 6.04 4.97
N TYR A 2 1.44 5.35 5.72
CA TYR A 2 0.23 4.67 5.24
C TYR A 2 -0.59 5.46 4.19
N GLY A 3 -1.07 6.66 4.53
CA GLY A 3 -1.90 7.47 3.61
C GLY A 3 -1.21 7.91 2.32
N PHE A 4 0.13 7.99 2.31
CA PHE A 4 0.90 8.29 1.10
C PHE A 4 0.95 7.06 0.18
N ILE A 5 1.25 5.89 0.75
CA ILE A 5 1.30 4.61 0.01
C ILE A 5 -0.10 4.26 -0.52
N LEU A 6 -1.15 4.49 0.27
CA LEU A 6 -2.54 4.30 -0.15
C LEU A 6 -2.90 5.20 -1.35
N ASN A 7 -2.52 6.48 -1.33
CA ASN A 7 -2.74 7.36 -2.49
C ASN A 7 -1.99 6.87 -3.74
N MET A 8 -0.73 6.45 -3.60
CA MET A 8 0.02 5.87 -4.73
C MET A 8 -0.65 4.60 -5.27
N TRP A 9 -1.20 3.76 -4.38
CA TRP A 9 -1.94 2.56 -4.74
C TRP A 9 -3.22 2.88 -5.51
N ILE A 10 -4.06 3.78 -4.98
CA ILE A 10 -5.31 4.21 -5.62
C ILE A 10 -5.05 4.80 -7.01
N MET A 11 -3.96 5.56 -7.16
CA MET A 11 -3.52 6.13 -8.45
C MET A 11 -2.83 5.13 -9.40
N ARG A 12 -2.79 3.83 -9.06
CA ARG A 12 -2.07 2.78 -9.81
C ARG A 12 -0.60 3.07 -10.08
N ARG A 13 0.04 3.85 -9.20
CA ARG A 13 1.48 4.16 -9.31
C ARG A 13 2.37 3.03 -8.80
N ILE A 14 1.82 2.17 -7.94
CA ILE A 14 2.52 1.05 -7.31
C ILE A 14 1.64 -0.21 -7.35
N ASP A 15 2.29 -1.36 -7.34
CA ASP A 15 1.66 -2.68 -7.32
C ASP A 15 1.76 -3.34 -5.93
N GLN A 16 1.19 -4.55 -5.82
CA GLN A 16 1.07 -5.24 -4.54
C GLN A 16 2.43 -5.62 -3.97
N VAL A 17 3.36 -5.99 -4.85
CA VAL A 17 4.74 -6.34 -4.48
C VAL A 17 5.44 -5.11 -3.89
N LYS A 18 5.22 -3.94 -4.48
CA LYS A 18 5.75 -2.67 -3.99
C LYS A 18 5.13 -2.29 -2.65
N VAL A 19 3.82 -2.45 -2.46
CA VAL A 19 3.15 -2.21 -1.17
C VAL A 19 3.76 -3.09 -0.07
N LEU A 20 3.97 -4.38 -0.34
CA LEU A 20 4.58 -5.31 0.60
C LEU A 20 6.06 -4.98 0.91
N SER A 21 6.79 -4.39 -0.04
CA SER A 21 8.19 -3.96 0.20
C SER A 21 8.32 -2.84 1.24
N TYR A 22 7.23 -2.16 1.57
CA TYR A 22 7.20 -1.14 2.63
C TYR A 22 6.99 -1.73 4.03
N VAL A 23 6.67 -3.02 4.14
CA VAL A 23 6.56 -3.75 5.41
C VAL A 23 7.94 -4.32 5.82
N PRO A 24 8.32 -4.28 7.11
CA PRO A 24 7.65 -3.65 8.25
C PRO A 24 8.10 -2.20 8.49
N THR A 25 9.02 -1.68 7.66
CA THR A 25 9.75 -0.44 7.92
C THR A 25 8.88 0.81 7.91
N PHE A 26 7.90 0.85 7.01
CA PHE A 26 7.09 2.05 6.73
C PHE A 26 5.62 1.87 7.08
N ILE A 27 5.12 0.64 6.97
CA ILE A 27 3.76 0.24 7.30
C ILE A 27 3.77 -1.16 7.89
N SER A 28 2.75 -1.48 8.69
CA SER A 28 2.55 -2.84 9.21
C SER A 28 2.01 -3.78 8.12
N GLN A 29 2.09 -5.09 8.39
CA GLN A 29 1.50 -6.09 7.51
C GLN A 29 -0.03 -5.93 7.40
N GLU A 30 -0.68 -5.53 8.49
CA GLU A 30 -2.13 -5.27 8.52
C GLU A 30 -2.49 -4.06 7.66
N GLU A 31 -1.71 -2.98 7.77
CA GLU A 31 -1.85 -1.79 6.94
C GLU A 31 -1.64 -2.11 5.44
N ALA A 32 -0.61 -2.89 5.11
CA ALA A 32 -0.39 -3.33 3.73
C ALA A 32 -1.59 -4.13 3.19
N ASN A 33 -2.16 -5.02 4.02
CA ASN A 33 -3.35 -5.79 3.64
C ASN A 33 -4.58 -4.89 3.42
N MET A 34 -4.77 -3.83 4.22
CA MET A 34 -5.83 -2.84 4.00
C MET A 34 -5.65 -2.08 2.69
N ILE A 35 -4.41 -1.68 2.36
CA ILE A 35 -4.10 -1.00 1.10
C ILE A 35 -4.43 -1.92 -0.09
N ILE A 36 -3.95 -3.17 -0.06
CA ILE A 36 -4.17 -4.15 -1.15
C ILE A 36 -5.66 -4.46 -1.33
N ALA A 37 -6.44 -4.50 -0.24
CA ALA A 37 -7.88 -4.69 -0.29
C ALA A 37 -8.65 -3.48 -0.84
N THR A 38 -8.02 -2.30 -0.90
CA THR A 38 -8.66 -1.10 -1.45
C THR A 38 -8.66 -1.16 -2.98
N PRO A 39 -9.81 -0.98 -3.66
CA PRO A 39 -9.86 -0.98 -5.12
C PRO A 39 -9.07 0.19 -5.72
N GLN A 40 -8.32 -0.08 -6.78
CA GLN A 40 -7.60 0.93 -7.56
C GLN A 40 -8.57 1.64 -8.53
N ILE A 41 -8.44 2.96 -8.70
CA ILE A 41 -9.21 3.75 -9.66
C ILE A 41 -8.63 3.61 -11.07
#